data_AF-A0A7X9E979-F1
#
_entry.id   AF-A0A7X9E979-F1
#
_cell.length_a   1.000
_cell.length_b   1.000
_cell.length_c   1.000
_cell.angle_alpha   90.00
_cell.angle_beta   90.00
_cell.angle_gamma   90.00
#
_symmetry.space_group_name_H-M   'P 1'
#
loop_
_entity.id
_entity.type
_entity.pdbx_description
1 polymer ?
#
loop_
_entity_poly.entity_id
_entity_poly.type
_entity_poly.pdbx_seq_one_letter_code
_entity_poly.pdbx_strand_id
1 'polypeptide(L)'
;MFHDDYQFRGSHAEKVNRLTAAFNKNNNSLFNRNLDVYILAPIVGFLYNRTAELDTSGKSTNVLYAAMSKETNTLWFNYRLIMLLDKQHEPDFEKRVDKAFRYYGKEQAKPDEERYESFVRGGVDVLYEKLIEPSHTEEDYLKNLYDFMEEFEERYGQNSEEIVDLCRLARS
;
A
#
# COMPACT_ATOMS: atom_id res chain seq x y z
N MET A 1 -10.89 5.42 -10.02
CA MET A 1 -9.75 5.65 -9.10
C MET A 1 -8.74 6.69 -9.63
N PHE A 2 -7.98 7.37 -8.77
CA PHE A 2 -6.81 8.24 -9.10
C PHE A 2 -7.00 9.47 -10.00
N HIS A 3 -8.22 9.94 -10.21
CA HIS A 3 -8.49 11.12 -11.07
C HIS A 3 -8.81 12.40 -10.30
N ASP A 4 -8.94 12.30 -8.98
CA ASP A 4 -9.24 13.39 -8.05
C ASP A 4 -8.40 13.24 -6.78
N ASP A 5 -8.49 14.19 -5.86
CA ASP A 5 -7.87 14.09 -4.54
C ASP A 5 -8.33 12.81 -3.81
N TYR A 6 -7.39 12.12 -3.19
CA TYR A 6 -7.67 10.97 -2.36
C TYR A 6 -7.74 11.39 -0.89
N GLN A 7 -8.60 10.74 -0.12
CA GLN A 7 -8.78 11.03 1.30
C GLN A 7 -8.72 9.75 2.11
N PHE A 8 -7.73 9.68 3.01
CA PHE A 8 -7.83 8.79 4.16
C PHE A 8 -8.85 9.39 5.13
N ARG A 9 -9.66 8.54 5.76
CA ARG A 9 -10.76 8.94 6.65
C ARG A 9 -10.72 8.17 7.97
N GLY A 10 -11.31 8.76 8.99
CA GLY A 10 -11.44 8.15 10.32
C GLY A 10 -10.12 7.74 10.91
N SER A 11 -10.10 6.55 11.51
CA SER A 11 -8.89 5.98 12.13
C SER A 11 -7.68 5.92 11.17
N HIS A 12 -7.90 5.61 9.89
CA HIS A 12 -6.82 5.54 8.91
C HIS A 12 -6.20 6.92 8.64
N ALA A 13 -6.97 8.01 8.73
CA ALA A 13 -6.42 9.35 8.61
C ALA A 13 -5.47 9.68 9.77
N GLU A 14 -5.84 9.28 10.99
CA GLU A 14 -5.00 9.47 12.17
C GLU A 14 -3.71 8.64 12.08
N LYS A 15 -3.81 7.38 11.66
CA LYS A 15 -2.66 6.50 11.44
C LYS A 15 -1.69 7.05 10.39
N VAL A 16 -2.20 7.52 9.24
CA VAL A 16 -1.38 8.14 8.19
C VAL A 16 -0.66 9.39 8.70
N ASN A 17 -1.36 10.26 9.44
CA ASN A 17 -0.73 11.45 10.03
C ASN A 17 0.39 11.09 11.02
N ARG A 18 0.27 9.97 11.73
CA ARG A 18 1.32 9.47 12.63
C ARG A 18 2.49 8.85 11.87
N LEU A 19 2.24 8.14 10.77
CA LEU A 19 3.27 7.58 9.90
C LEU A 19 4.12 8.66 9.20
N THR A 20 3.53 9.83 8.94
CA THR A 20 4.22 10.96 8.30
C THR A 20 4.70 12.03 9.29
N ALA A 21 4.43 11.86 10.59
CA ALA A 21 4.90 12.77 11.62
C ALA A 21 6.42 12.68 11.80
N ALA A 22 7.02 13.81 12.17
CA ALA A 22 8.40 13.83 12.65
C ALA A 22 8.52 13.03 13.96
N PHE A 23 9.44 12.07 14.00
CA PHE A 23 9.69 11.25 15.19
C PHE A 23 10.90 11.72 16.00
N ASN A 24 11.69 12.66 15.49
CA ASN A 24 12.85 13.21 16.20
C ASN A 24 13.00 14.73 16.06
N LYS A 25 13.93 15.30 16.84
CA LYS A 25 14.25 16.75 16.83
C LYS A 25 14.80 17.27 15.50
N ASN A 26 15.27 16.38 14.63
CA ASN A 26 15.78 16.74 13.29
C ASN A 26 14.67 16.74 12.23
N ASN A 27 13.41 16.57 12.63
CA ASN A 27 12.25 16.46 11.74
C ASN A 27 12.32 15.29 10.75
N ASN A 28 12.97 14.19 11.14
CA ASN A 28 12.93 12.96 10.35
C ASN A 28 11.56 12.29 10.53
N SER A 29 10.99 11.80 9.44
CA SER A 29 9.74 11.04 9.39
C SER A 29 9.99 9.69 8.72
N LEU A 30 9.14 8.69 9.00
CA LEU A 30 9.22 7.40 8.30
C LEU A 30 8.76 7.55 6.84
N PHE A 31 7.72 8.35 6.62
CA PHE A 31 7.20 8.69 5.30
C PHE A 31 7.16 10.20 5.12
N ASN A 32 7.74 10.69 4.03
CA ASN A 32 7.79 12.13 3.75
C ASN A 32 6.43 12.70 3.31
N ARG A 33 5.58 11.88 2.68
CA ARG A 33 4.29 12.30 2.12
C ARG A 33 3.22 11.24 2.40
N ASN A 34 1.99 11.69 2.59
CA ASN A 34 0.82 10.79 2.60
C ASN A 34 0.72 9.96 1.30
N LEU A 35 1.23 10.49 0.18
CA LEU A 35 1.34 9.75 -1.09
C LEU A 35 2.24 8.51 -0.98
N ASP A 36 3.35 8.62 -0.24
CA ASP A 36 4.30 7.50 -0.09
C ASP A 36 3.63 6.35 0.68
N VAL A 37 2.84 6.69 1.71
CA VAL A 37 1.99 5.72 2.41
C VAL A 37 0.94 5.12 1.47
N TYR A 38 0.25 5.95 0.66
CA TYR A 38 -0.78 5.48 -0.27
C TYR A 38 -0.23 4.54 -1.36
N ILE A 39 1.01 4.74 -1.81
CA ILE A 39 1.67 3.85 -2.77
C ILE A 39 2.01 2.50 -2.12
N LEU A 40 2.57 2.49 -0.90
CA LEU A 40 3.08 1.28 -0.24
C LEU A 40 2.01 0.46 0.48
N ALA A 41 1.06 1.13 1.14
CA ALA A 41 0.02 0.47 1.93
C ALA A 41 -0.72 -0.67 1.20
N PRO A 42 -1.21 -0.53 -0.04
CA PRO A 42 -1.91 -1.63 -0.70
C PRO A 42 -1.03 -2.87 -0.93
N ILE A 43 0.27 -2.70 -1.17
CA ILE A 43 1.22 -3.81 -1.28
C ILE A 43 1.36 -4.52 0.06
N VAL A 44 1.57 -3.75 1.13
CA VAL A 44 1.67 -4.29 2.50
C VAL A 44 0.38 -5.00 2.90
N GLY A 45 -0.78 -4.37 2.70
CA GLY A 45 -2.07 -4.96 3.00
C GLY A 45 -2.29 -6.27 2.25
N PHE A 46 -1.96 -6.31 0.96
CA PHE A 46 -2.09 -7.53 0.16
C PHE A 46 -1.16 -8.65 0.66
N LEU A 47 0.13 -8.36 0.85
CA LEU A 47 1.12 -9.36 1.28
C LEU A 47 0.79 -9.92 2.67
N TYR A 48 0.40 -9.06 3.61
CA TYR A 48 -0.02 -9.48 4.95
C TYR A 48 -1.47 -10.02 5.00
N ASN A 49 -2.15 -10.14 3.86
CA ASN A 49 -3.54 -10.54 3.74
C ASN A 49 -4.47 -9.75 4.68
N ARG A 50 -4.19 -8.46 4.85
CA ARG A 50 -4.91 -7.54 5.74
C ARG A 50 -5.78 -6.61 4.93
N THR A 51 -7.07 -6.61 5.26
CA THR A 51 -8.04 -5.63 4.80
C THR A 51 -8.68 -4.91 5.98
N ALA A 52 -9.22 -3.73 5.72
CA ALA A 52 -10.01 -2.99 6.69
C ALA A 52 -11.20 -2.29 6.02
N GLU A 53 -12.27 -2.09 6.78
CA GLU A 53 -13.48 -1.41 6.33
C GLU A 53 -13.29 0.11 6.28
N LEU A 54 -14.10 0.78 5.47
CA LEU A 54 -14.09 2.23 5.40
C LEU A 54 -14.70 2.82 6.68
N ASP A 55 -13.87 3.52 7.45
CA ASP A 55 -14.31 4.37 8.53
C ASP A 55 -14.63 5.78 8.00
N THR A 56 -15.90 6.16 8.06
CA THR A 56 -16.37 7.49 7.62
C THR A 56 -16.47 8.49 8.77
N SER A 57 -16.16 8.09 9.99
CA SER A 57 -16.14 8.97 11.15
C SER A 57 -14.88 9.87 11.15
N GLY A 58 -14.83 10.83 12.07
CA GLY A 58 -13.61 11.56 12.39
C GLY A 58 -13.10 12.52 11.30
N LYS A 59 -11.78 12.75 11.33
CA LYS A 59 -11.08 13.67 10.41
C LYS A 59 -10.61 12.95 9.15
N SER A 60 -10.25 13.72 8.13
CA SER A 60 -9.59 13.21 6.93
C SER A 60 -8.20 13.80 6.76
N THR A 61 -7.33 13.08 6.05
CA THR A 61 -6.05 13.59 5.57
C THR A 61 -5.92 13.27 4.09
N ASN A 62 -5.41 14.22 3.31
CA ASN A 62 -5.53 14.17 1.86
C ASN A 62 -4.21 13.75 1.20
N VAL A 63 -4.35 13.13 0.04
CA VAL A 63 -3.31 13.02 -0.97
C VAL A 63 -3.77 13.84 -2.17
N LEU A 64 -3.06 14.93 -2.46
CA LEU A 64 -3.44 15.84 -3.53
C LEU A 64 -3.27 15.17 -4.90
N TYR A 65 -4.25 15.37 -5.79
CA TYR A 65 -4.21 14.88 -7.16
C TYR A 65 -2.96 15.37 -7.90
N ALA A 66 -2.50 16.59 -7.67
CA ALA A 66 -1.28 17.12 -8.28
C ALA A 66 -0.01 16.32 -7.93
N ALA A 67 0.00 15.62 -6.79
CA ALA A 67 1.08 14.71 -6.41
C ALA A 67 0.84 13.31 -6.99
N MET A 68 -0.39 12.79 -6.90
CA MET A 68 -0.76 11.48 -7.47
C MET A 68 -0.62 11.41 -8.99
N SER A 69 -0.91 12.50 -9.70
CA SER A 69 -0.81 12.58 -11.16
C SER A 69 0.61 12.33 -11.65
N LYS A 70 1.62 12.68 -10.84
CA LYS A 70 3.04 12.43 -11.11
C LYS A 70 3.43 10.96 -10.90
N GLU A 71 2.70 10.24 -10.04
CA GLU A 71 2.93 8.84 -9.67
C GLU A 71 1.84 7.90 -10.20
N THR A 72 1.02 8.36 -11.15
CA THR A 72 -0.15 7.60 -11.63
C THR A 72 0.21 6.25 -12.23
N ASN A 73 1.36 6.17 -12.91
CA ASN A 73 1.86 4.90 -13.43
C ASN A 73 2.17 3.90 -12.31
N THR A 74 2.82 4.35 -11.24
CA THR A 74 3.13 3.55 -10.05
C THR A 74 1.85 3.06 -9.36
N LEU A 75 0.90 3.95 -9.17
CA LEU A 75 -0.40 3.64 -8.54
C LEU A 75 -1.18 2.60 -9.35
N TRP A 76 -1.32 2.77 -10.67
CA TRP A 76 -1.97 1.79 -11.53
C TRP A 76 -1.21 0.47 -11.62
N PHE A 77 0.12 0.52 -11.58
CA PHE A 77 0.94 -0.69 -11.55
C PHE A 77 0.65 -1.52 -10.30
N ASN A 78 0.60 -0.90 -9.12
CA ASN A 78 0.27 -1.57 -7.87
C ASN A 78 -1.14 -2.18 -7.92
N TYR A 79 -2.14 -1.44 -8.41
CA TYR A 79 -3.49 -1.95 -8.60
C TYR A 79 -3.50 -3.21 -9.50
N ARG A 80 -2.85 -3.13 -10.66
CA ARG A 80 -2.78 -4.23 -11.63
C ARG A 80 -2.14 -5.46 -11.04
N LEU A 81 -1.02 -5.31 -10.34
CA LEU A 81 -0.33 -6.42 -9.67
C LEU A 81 -1.24 -7.11 -8.67
N ILE A 82 -1.91 -6.36 -7.80
CA ILE A 82 -2.81 -6.93 -6.79
C ILE A 82 -3.98 -7.66 -7.46
N MET A 83 -4.61 -7.07 -8.48
CA MET A 83 -5.69 -7.73 -9.23
C MET A 83 -5.22 -9.03 -9.90
N LEU A 84 -4.01 -9.05 -10.45
CA LEU A 84 -3.43 -10.25 -11.04
C LEU A 84 -3.10 -11.34 -10.02
N LEU A 85 -2.87 -10.99 -8.76
CA LEU A 85 -2.44 -11.92 -7.71
C LEU A 85 -3.57 -12.34 -6.76
N ASP A 86 -4.67 -11.59 -6.66
CA ASP A 86 -5.77 -11.86 -5.72
C ASP A 86 -6.69 -13.01 -6.17
N LYS A 87 -6.19 -14.25 -6.00
CA LYS A 87 -6.95 -15.48 -6.26
C LYS A 87 -8.17 -15.64 -5.35
N GLN A 88 -8.19 -15.00 -4.18
CA GLN A 88 -9.31 -15.09 -3.25
C GLN A 88 -10.49 -14.29 -3.76
N HIS A 89 -10.24 -13.13 -4.36
CA HIS A 89 -11.28 -12.29 -4.96
C HIS A 89 -11.74 -12.81 -6.33
N GLU A 90 -10.82 -13.32 -7.15
CA GLU A 90 -11.15 -13.96 -8.43
C GLU A 90 -10.23 -15.16 -8.71
N PRO A 91 -10.73 -16.41 -8.63
CA PRO A 91 -9.89 -17.59 -8.83
C PRO A 91 -9.44 -17.79 -10.28
N ASP A 92 -10.20 -17.27 -11.27
CA ASP A 92 -9.88 -17.42 -12.68
C ASP A 92 -8.76 -16.44 -13.13
N PHE A 93 -7.73 -16.95 -13.79
CA PHE A 93 -6.60 -16.14 -14.23
C PHE A 93 -6.95 -15.15 -15.34
N GLU A 94 -7.69 -15.58 -16.38
CA GLU A 94 -8.05 -14.71 -17.50
C GLU A 94 -8.97 -13.57 -17.04
N LYS A 95 -9.89 -13.85 -16.11
CA LYS A 95 -10.71 -12.81 -15.49
C LYS A 95 -9.87 -11.83 -14.68
N ARG A 96 -8.83 -12.28 -13.95
CA ARG A 96 -7.90 -11.38 -13.26
C ARG A 96 -7.11 -10.50 -14.23
N VAL A 97 -6.70 -11.06 -15.39
CA VAL A 97 -6.08 -10.28 -16.48
C VAL A 97 -7.03 -9.21 -16.99
N ASP A 98 -8.30 -9.56 -17.21
CA ASP A 98 -9.33 -8.60 -17.64
C ASP A 98 -9.55 -7.48 -16.59
N LYS A 99 -9.64 -7.83 -15.30
CA LYS A 99 -9.76 -6.87 -14.20
C LYS A 99 -8.58 -5.90 -14.16
N ALA A 100 -7.36 -6.42 -14.28
CA ALA A 100 -6.14 -5.63 -14.25
C ALA A 100 -6.00 -4.70 -15.47
N PHE A 101 -6.26 -5.19 -16.69
CA PHE A 101 -5.87 -4.48 -17.92
C PHE A 101 -7.02 -3.98 -18.79
N ARG A 102 -8.23 -4.53 -18.66
CA ARG A 102 -9.36 -4.16 -19.54
C ARG A 102 -10.45 -3.38 -18.82
N TYR A 103 -10.69 -3.68 -17.54
CA TYR A 103 -11.84 -3.16 -16.81
C TYR A 103 -11.52 -2.01 -15.87
N TYR A 104 -10.27 -1.88 -15.41
CA TYR A 104 -9.83 -0.80 -14.52
C TYR A 104 -10.29 0.59 -15.00
N GLY A 105 -10.76 1.44 -14.06
CA GLY A 105 -11.27 2.77 -14.37
C GLY A 105 -12.66 2.82 -15.03
N LYS A 106 -13.33 1.68 -15.21
CA LYS A 106 -14.73 1.59 -15.68
C LYS A 106 -15.68 1.29 -14.52
N GLU A 107 -16.96 1.58 -14.70
CA GLU A 107 -18.02 1.32 -13.70
C GLU A 107 -18.01 -0.12 -13.16
N GLN A 108 -17.77 -1.10 -14.02
CA GLN A 108 -17.72 -2.52 -13.63
C GLN A 108 -16.53 -2.88 -12.74
N ALA A 109 -15.48 -2.06 -12.68
CA ALA A 109 -14.34 -2.26 -11.80
C ALA A 109 -14.55 -1.70 -10.39
N LYS A 110 -15.68 -1.04 -10.09
CA LYS A 110 -15.95 -0.50 -8.74
C LYS A 110 -15.75 -1.52 -7.60
N PRO A 111 -16.18 -2.79 -7.71
CA PRO A 111 -15.91 -3.78 -6.66
C PRO A 111 -14.42 -4.14 -6.54
N ASP A 112 -13.69 -4.10 -7.65
CA ASP A 112 -12.25 -4.37 -7.70
C ASP A 112 -11.43 -3.19 -7.15
N GLU A 113 -11.85 -1.96 -7.45
CA GLU A 113 -11.34 -0.72 -6.86
C GLU A 113 -11.58 -0.72 -5.34
N GLU A 114 -12.78 -1.08 -4.86
CA GLU A 114 -13.04 -1.18 -3.41
C GLU A 114 -12.22 -2.30 -2.75
N ARG A 115 -12.03 -3.45 -3.42
CA ARG A 115 -11.15 -4.51 -2.94
C ARG A 115 -9.72 -4.00 -2.77
N TYR A 116 -9.20 -3.24 -3.73
CA TYR A 116 -7.90 -2.58 -3.62
C TYR A 116 -7.86 -1.57 -2.46
N GLU A 117 -8.86 -0.70 -2.32
CA GLU A 117 -8.95 0.26 -1.22
C GLU A 117 -9.01 -0.41 0.16
N SER A 118 -9.63 -1.59 0.26
CA SER A 118 -9.62 -2.36 1.50
C SER A 118 -8.21 -2.81 1.90
N PHE A 119 -7.35 -3.14 0.93
CA PHE A 119 -5.93 -3.43 1.17
C PHE A 119 -5.13 -2.18 1.49
N VAL A 120 -5.46 -1.02 0.90
CA VAL A 120 -4.85 0.27 1.29
C VAL A 120 -5.07 0.48 2.78
N ARG A 121 -6.31 0.38 3.25
CA ARG A 121 -6.68 0.57 4.67
C ARG A 121 -6.02 -0.47 5.57
N GLY A 122 -6.09 -1.75 5.21
CA GLY A 122 -5.43 -2.82 5.96
C GLY A 122 -3.89 -2.69 5.99
N GLY A 123 -3.28 -2.17 4.94
CA GLY A 123 -1.85 -1.89 4.91
C GLY A 123 -1.45 -0.72 5.80
N VAL A 124 -2.27 0.32 5.88
CA VAL A 124 -2.09 1.42 6.85
C VAL A 124 -2.14 0.88 8.27
N ASP A 125 -3.06 -0.06 8.57
CA ASP A 125 -3.13 -0.72 9.87
C ASP A 125 -1.83 -1.46 10.19
N VAL A 126 -1.35 -2.32 9.29
CA VAL A 126 -0.09 -3.07 9.48
C VAL A 126 1.09 -2.12 9.69
N LEU A 127 1.25 -1.11 8.83
CA LEU A 127 2.34 -0.14 8.94
C LEU A 127 2.31 0.59 10.29
N TYR A 128 1.12 1.00 10.75
CA TYR A 128 0.97 1.67 12.03
C TYR A 128 1.28 0.74 13.22
N GLU A 129 0.68 -0.46 13.22
CA GLU A 129 0.85 -1.47 14.28
C GLU A 129 2.32 -1.92 14.39
N LYS A 130 3.04 -2.00 13.27
CA LYS A 130 4.45 -2.43 13.24
C LYS A 130 5.42 -1.30 13.56
N LEU A 131 5.20 -0.09 13.04
CA LEU A 131 6.20 0.98 13.07
C LEU A 131 5.94 2.06 14.12
N ILE A 132 4.69 2.26 14.53
CA ILE A 132 4.27 3.40 15.37
C ILE A 132 3.78 2.95 16.74
N GLU A 133 2.87 1.98 16.80
CA GLU A 133 2.24 1.56 18.05
C GLU A 133 3.24 1.11 19.15
N PRO A 134 4.30 0.34 18.84
CA PRO A 134 5.29 -0.06 19.84
C PRO A 134 6.36 1.01 20.11
N SER A 135 6.29 2.18 19.47
CA SER A 135 7.33 3.22 19.57
C SER A 135 7.08 4.20 20.71
N HIS A 136 8.03 4.31 21.64
CA HIS A 136 8.01 5.26 22.76
C HIS A 136 9.20 6.23 22.76
N THR A 137 10.32 5.85 22.16
CA THR A 137 11.51 6.70 21.97
C THR A 137 11.88 6.85 20.49
N GLU A 138 12.86 7.72 20.19
CA GLU A 138 13.36 7.90 18.81
C GLU A 138 14.03 6.62 18.28
N GLU A 139 14.73 5.87 19.15
CA GLU A 139 15.39 4.61 18.79
C GLU A 139 14.40 3.50 18.43
N ASP A 140 13.22 3.48 19.05
CA ASP A 140 12.20 2.47 18.78
C ASP A 140 11.74 2.53 17.32
N TYR A 141 11.56 3.72 16.73
CA TYR A 141 11.16 3.84 15.32
C TYR A 141 12.16 3.17 14.37
N LEU A 142 13.46 3.34 14.63
CA LEU A 142 14.51 2.72 13.82
C LEU A 142 14.50 1.21 14.01
N LYS A 143 14.46 0.75 15.26
CA LYS A 143 14.40 -0.68 15.58
C LYS A 143 13.19 -1.35 14.93
N ASN A 144 12.01 -0.76 15.07
CA ASN A 144 10.77 -1.28 14.52
C ASN A 144 10.79 -1.33 12.99
N LEU A 145 11.43 -0.35 12.34
CA LEU A 145 11.66 -0.38 10.90
C LEU A 145 12.59 -1.53 10.49
N TYR A 146 13.70 -1.74 11.21
CA TYR A 146 14.60 -2.87 10.97
C TYR A 146 13.88 -4.21 11.14
N ASP A 147 13.19 -4.41 12.25
CA ASP A 147 12.44 -5.64 12.53
C ASP A 147 11.36 -5.89 11.45
N PHE A 148 10.67 -4.85 10.99
CA PHE A 148 9.69 -4.95 9.91
C PHE A 148 10.33 -5.34 8.57
N MET A 149 11.50 -4.79 8.24
CA MET A 149 12.22 -5.14 7.01
C MET A 149 12.75 -6.57 7.05
N GLU A 150 13.25 -7.03 8.20
CA GLU A 150 13.70 -8.41 8.40
C GLU A 150 12.52 -9.39 8.28
N GLU A 151 11.40 -9.13 8.96
CA GLU A 151 10.18 -9.94 8.83
C GLU A 151 9.68 -9.98 7.38
N PHE A 152 9.76 -8.86 6.66
CA PHE A 152 9.36 -8.79 5.26
C PHE A 152 10.26 -9.65 4.37
N GLU A 153 11.58 -9.55 4.54
CA GLU A 153 12.56 -10.32 3.77
C GLU A 153 12.46 -11.82 4.06
N GLU A 154 12.31 -12.21 5.33
CA GLU A 154 12.11 -13.61 5.71
C GLU A 154 10.86 -14.22 5.07
N ARG A 155 9.77 -13.45 4.99
CA ARG A 155 8.50 -13.92 4.45
C ARG A 155 8.44 -13.92 2.93
N TYR A 156 9.03 -12.92 2.28
CA TYR A 156 8.81 -12.66 0.85
C TYR A 156 10.09 -12.61 0.00
N GLY A 157 11.28 -12.61 0.61
CA GLY A 157 12.57 -12.50 -0.08
C GLY A 157 13.05 -13.78 -0.77
N GLN A 158 12.48 -14.94 -0.43
CA GLN A 158 12.94 -16.27 -0.85
C GLN A 158 12.87 -16.55 -2.37
N ASN A 159 12.30 -15.67 -3.19
CA ASN A 159 12.20 -15.83 -4.66
C ASN A 159 12.91 -14.72 -5.45
N SER A 160 13.70 -13.87 -4.80
CA SER A 160 14.39 -12.75 -5.47
C SER A 160 15.38 -13.22 -6.54
N GLU A 161 16.10 -14.33 -6.31
CA GLU A 161 17.03 -14.92 -7.27
C GLU A 161 16.32 -15.47 -8.52
N GLU A 162 15.20 -16.17 -8.35
CA GLU A 162 14.40 -16.69 -9.48
C GLU A 162 13.82 -15.56 -10.35
N ILE A 163 13.40 -14.44 -9.72
CA ILE A 163 12.92 -13.26 -10.45
C ILE A 163 14.07 -12.61 -11.24
N VAL A 164 15.26 -12.52 -10.67
CA VAL A 164 16.46 -11.99 -11.36
C VAL A 164 16.81 -12.87 -12.56
N ASP A 165 16.73 -14.18 -12.43
CA ASP A 165 17.01 -15.11 -13.53
C ASP A 165 15.93 -15.05 -14.62
N LEU A 166 14.66 -14.91 -14.27
CA LEU A 166 13.57 -14.64 -15.23
C LEU A 166 13.78 -13.30 -15.96
N CYS A 167 14.23 -12.25 -15.27
CA CYS A 167 14.56 -10.96 -15.88
C CYS A 167 15.78 -11.03 -16.82
N ARG A 168 16.74 -11.93 -16.55
CA ARG A 168 17.88 -12.20 -17.45
C ARG A 168 17.40 -12.93 -18.71
N LEU A 169 16.54 -13.94 -18.55
CA LEU A 169 15.94 -14.70 -19.65
C LEU A 169 15.03 -13.84 -20.56
N ALA A 170 14.32 -12.87 -20.01
CA ALA A 170 13.48 -11.95 -20.79
C ALA A 170 14.30 -10.91 -21.60
N ARG A 171 15.60 -10.76 -21.34
CA ARG A 171 16.50 -9.87 -22.07
C ARG A 171 17.33 -10.59 -23.16
N SER A 172 17.28 -11.91 -23.22
CA SER A 172 17.86 -12.74 -24.29
C SER A 172 16.84 -13.04 -25.36
#